data_AF-A0A073JN36-F1
#
_entry.id   AF-A0A073JN36-F1
#
_cell.length_a   1.000
_cell.length_b   1.000
_cell.length_c   1.000
_cell.angle_alpha   90.00
_cell.angle_beta   90.00
_cell.angle_gamma   90.00
#
_symmetry.space_group_name_H-M   'P 1'
#
loop_
_entity.id
_entity.type
_entity.pdbx_description
1 polymer ?
#
loop_
_entity_poly.entity_id
_entity_poly.type
_entity_poly.pdbx_seq_one_letter_code
_entity_poly.pdbx_strand_id
1 'polypeptide(L)'
;MAKKYQIEIPDSAFKKTDFSTNEELSLSVNHKQINIRPINVSDQLPKINIFWYVIPSIILAALFLIFFSARNINTVPITGDDYSIANGALILGVCSGILSFLITFIITKILGKGPSKDFHWRSLPTITIACGLIIAFSLSAIFWLFGQMFKDARFDIYTATAFIFVIIAAINYIMINLALTLSSGVITNLLTIMIIGGMLFSMLTNSKRDWWRYNFSFLGTAKNSTSLQFNITLIFTGLLMIALVDYLFVNIQRRYHGYKIQVLRWLLIMLAICIASIGLFPNNPEFHVLHDRISMWLVYIMLILIVVIRWVLPEVTKQFLVISYTIGAVMSIEYIVFKLTNYLSLTAFELFEFGLAFSWLLLLLQNIENLAQFGQNLFVVKLKPVKEDTN
;
A
#
# COMPACT_ATOMS: atom_id res chain seq x y z
N MET A 1 16.98 -42.35 -23.51
CA MET A 1 17.10 -40.88 -23.61
C MET A 1 15.84 -40.23 -23.04
N ALA A 2 15.95 -39.06 -22.40
CA ALA A 2 14.78 -38.38 -21.86
C ALA A 2 13.92 -37.82 -23.01
N LYS A 3 12.61 -38.12 -23.02
CA LYS A 3 11.67 -37.56 -24.00
C LYS A 3 11.70 -36.04 -23.93
N LYS A 4 12.03 -35.38 -25.04
CA LYS A 4 12.07 -33.92 -25.15
C LYS A 4 10.78 -33.40 -25.76
N TYR A 5 10.34 -32.23 -25.31
CA TYR A 5 9.14 -31.55 -25.81
C TYR A 5 9.52 -30.14 -26.26
N GLN A 6 8.93 -29.69 -27.37
CA GLN A 6 9.10 -28.35 -27.91
C GLN A 6 7.82 -27.53 -27.71
N ILE A 7 7.98 -26.27 -27.33
CA ILE A 7 6.91 -25.28 -27.19
C ILE A 7 7.07 -24.27 -28.32
N GLU A 8 6.05 -24.14 -29.16
CA GLU A 8 6.00 -23.07 -30.18
C GLU A 8 5.47 -21.79 -29.52
N ILE A 9 6.32 -20.76 -29.45
CA ILE A 9 5.95 -19.45 -28.89
C ILE A 9 5.38 -18.59 -30.03
N PRO A 10 4.14 -18.08 -29.92
CA PRO A 10 3.59 -17.17 -30.93
C PRO A 10 4.43 -15.90 -31.06
N ASP A 11 4.57 -15.37 -32.29
CA ASP A 11 5.34 -14.13 -32.55
C ASP A 11 4.84 -12.93 -31.72
N SER A 12 3.52 -12.86 -31.49
CA SER A 12 2.90 -11.84 -30.63
C SER A 12 3.25 -11.97 -29.15
N ALA A 13 3.67 -13.15 -28.70
CA ALA A 13 4.19 -13.40 -27.36
C ALA A 13 5.68 -13.05 -27.28
N PHE A 14 6.46 -13.49 -28.27
CA PHE A 14 7.91 -13.27 -28.34
C PHE A 14 8.26 -11.78 -28.41
N LYS A 15 7.50 -10.98 -29.18
CA LYS A 15 7.66 -9.52 -29.25
C LYS A 15 7.42 -8.79 -27.92
N LYS A 16 6.79 -9.44 -26.93
CA LYS A 16 6.53 -8.84 -25.61
C LYS A 16 7.59 -9.19 -24.57
N THR A 17 8.47 -10.15 -24.85
CA THR A 17 9.48 -10.63 -23.88
C THR A 17 10.84 -9.95 -24.04
N ASP A 18 11.03 -9.11 -25.07
CA ASP A 18 12.31 -8.48 -25.44
C ASP A 18 13.47 -9.49 -25.60
N PHE A 19 13.17 -10.79 -25.71
CA PHE A 19 14.16 -11.85 -25.87
C PHE A 19 14.74 -11.86 -27.28
N SER A 20 16.00 -12.27 -27.41
CA SER A 20 16.63 -12.50 -28.71
C SER A 20 16.66 -14.00 -29.05
N THR A 21 16.65 -14.34 -30.34
CA THR A 21 16.58 -15.74 -30.83
C THR A 21 17.79 -16.60 -30.46
N ASN A 22 18.92 -15.98 -30.09
CA ASN A 22 20.16 -16.66 -29.69
C ASN A 22 20.44 -16.56 -28.18
N GLU A 23 19.48 -16.08 -27.38
CA GLU A 23 19.64 -15.95 -25.94
C GLU A 23 19.39 -17.29 -25.24
N GLU A 24 20.30 -17.70 -24.36
CA GLU A 24 20.07 -18.87 -23.52
C GLU A 24 19.13 -18.51 -22.36
N LEU A 25 18.04 -19.25 -22.23
CA LEU A 25 17.00 -19.02 -21.22
C LEU A 25 16.95 -20.18 -20.22
N SER A 26 16.64 -19.86 -18.96
CA SER A 26 16.38 -20.84 -17.91
C SER A 26 14.90 -21.20 -17.83
N LEU A 27 14.61 -22.49 -17.69
CA LEU A 27 13.25 -23.02 -17.50
C LEU A 27 13.11 -23.45 -16.04
N SER A 28 12.12 -22.88 -15.35
CA SER A 28 11.73 -23.30 -14.00
C SER A 28 10.32 -23.85 -13.99
N VAL A 29 10.11 -24.94 -13.26
CA VAL A 29 8.80 -25.57 -13.08
C VAL A 29 8.31 -25.25 -11.69
N ASN A 30 7.13 -24.63 -11.60
CA ASN A 30 6.47 -24.35 -10.33
C ASN A 30 4.98 -24.68 -10.44
N HIS A 31 4.49 -25.65 -9.65
CA HIS A 31 3.08 -26.06 -9.54
C HIS A 31 2.23 -25.92 -10.82
N LYS A 32 2.41 -26.86 -11.77
CA LYS A 32 1.71 -26.88 -13.07
C LYS A 32 2.00 -25.68 -14.00
N GLN A 33 2.98 -24.84 -13.69
CA GLN A 33 3.44 -23.75 -14.55
C GLN A 33 4.88 -23.97 -15.00
N ILE A 34 5.17 -23.57 -16.24
CA ILE A 34 6.50 -23.53 -16.82
C ILE A 34 6.85 -22.06 -17.03
N ASN A 35 7.83 -21.56 -16.29
CA ASN A 35 8.31 -20.19 -16.40
C ASN A 35 9.68 -20.18 -17.06
N ILE A 36 9.76 -19.55 -18.24
CA ILE A 36 10.99 -19.32 -18.99
C ILE A 36 11.46 -17.90 -18.68
N ARG A 37 12.74 -17.76 -18.30
CA ARG A 37 13.34 -16.50 -17.85
C ARG A 37 14.81 -16.41 -18.26
N PRO A 38 15.41 -15.20 -18.32
CA PRO A 38 16.85 -15.06 -18.49
C PRO A 38 17.64 -15.90 -17.46
N ILE A 39 18.81 -16.40 -17.85
CA ILE A 39 19.68 -17.20 -16.96
C ILE A 39 20.14 -16.38 -15.75
N ASN A 40 20.46 -15.11 -15.97
CA ASN A 40 20.98 -14.23 -14.93
C ASN A 40 19.83 -13.63 -14.12
N VAL A 41 19.72 -14.04 -12.85
CA VAL A 41 18.74 -13.48 -11.89
C VAL A 41 18.92 -11.97 -11.70
N SER A 42 20.15 -11.46 -11.86
CA SER A 42 20.47 -10.04 -11.78
C SER A 42 19.78 -9.18 -12.85
N ASP A 43 19.33 -9.78 -13.96
CA ASP A 43 18.58 -9.07 -15.01
C ASP A 43 17.10 -8.92 -14.66
N GLN A 44 16.61 -9.61 -13.62
CA GLN A 44 15.26 -9.46 -13.09
C GLN A 44 15.15 -8.42 -11.98
N LEU A 45 16.27 -8.08 -11.34
CA LEU A 45 16.28 -7.11 -10.25
C LEU A 45 16.32 -5.68 -10.80
N PRO A 46 15.58 -4.73 -10.22
CA PRO A 46 15.71 -3.32 -10.57
C PRO A 46 17.15 -2.85 -10.32
N LYS A 47 17.92 -2.61 -11.39
CA LYS A 47 19.28 -2.06 -11.29
C LYS A 47 19.18 -0.56 -11.03
N ILE A 48 19.00 -0.18 -9.78
CA ILE A 48 19.00 1.23 -9.35
C ILE A 48 20.45 1.71 -9.30
N ASN A 49 20.81 2.66 -10.16
CA ASN A 49 22.13 3.26 -10.11
C ASN A 49 22.30 4.05 -8.80
N ILE A 50 23.38 3.77 -8.07
CA ILE A 50 23.71 4.31 -6.75
C ILE A 50 23.62 5.84 -6.69
N PHE A 51 24.01 6.50 -7.78
CA PHE A 51 24.01 7.96 -7.86
C PHE A 51 22.62 8.58 -7.71
N TRP A 52 21.55 7.89 -8.09
CA TRP A 52 20.17 8.42 -7.99
C TRP A 52 19.68 8.62 -6.56
N TYR A 53 20.15 7.82 -5.61
CA TYR A 53 19.76 7.99 -4.21
C TYR A 53 20.90 8.58 -3.37
N VAL A 54 22.17 8.39 -3.73
CA VAL A 54 23.31 8.94 -2.97
C VAL A 54 23.52 10.43 -3.23
N ILE A 55 23.51 10.90 -4.48
CA ILE A 55 23.81 12.31 -4.78
C ILE A 55 22.82 13.27 -4.09
N PRO A 56 21.48 13.06 -4.19
CA PRO A 56 20.53 13.91 -3.47
C PRO A 56 20.74 13.87 -1.96
N SER A 57 21.10 12.70 -1.41
CA SER A 57 21.36 12.54 0.02
C SER A 57 22.60 13.29 0.48
N ILE A 58 23.69 13.29 -0.31
CA ILE A 58 24.89 14.09 -0.02
C ILE A 58 24.55 15.57 -0.02
N ILE A 59 23.80 16.04 -1.04
CA ILE A 59 23.41 17.45 -1.15
C ILE A 59 22.58 17.86 0.07
N LEU A 60 21.57 17.08 0.44
CA LEU A 60 20.70 17.40 1.58
C LEU A 60 21.42 17.29 2.93
N ALA A 61 22.34 16.34 3.09
CA ALA A 61 23.19 16.25 4.28
C ALA A 61 24.15 17.45 4.38
N ALA A 62 24.73 17.89 3.27
CA ALA A 62 25.55 19.10 3.24
C ALA A 62 24.74 20.35 3.60
N LEU A 63 23.52 20.48 3.07
CA LEU A 63 22.60 21.58 3.46
C LEU A 63 22.25 21.53 4.95
N PHE A 64 22.01 20.34 5.51
CA PHE A 64 21.79 20.16 6.94
C PHE A 64 23.01 20.63 7.76
N LEU A 65 24.22 20.21 7.38
CA LEU A 65 25.45 20.64 8.06
C LEU A 65 25.70 22.15 7.98
N ILE A 66 25.48 22.75 6.81
CA ILE A 66 25.61 24.20 6.60
C ILE A 66 24.62 24.95 7.48
N PHE A 67 23.36 24.49 7.55
CA PHE A 67 22.32 25.12 8.35
C PHE A 67 22.67 25.15 9.85
N PHE A 68 23.13 24.03 10.40
CA PHE A 68 23.52 23.95 11.82
C PHE A 68 24.81 24.71 12.13
N SER A 69 25.80 24.64 11.23
CA SER A 69 27.04 25.42 11.35
C SER A 69 26.77 26.93 11.33
N ALA A 70 25.90 27.42 10.43
CA ALA A 70 25.55 28.84 10.34
C ALA A 70 24.84 29.38 11.59
N ARG A 71 24.23 28.50 12.40
CA ARG A 71 23.56 28.84 13.65
C ARG A 71 24.43 28.61 14.89
N ASN A 72 25.71 28.25 14.72
CA ASN A 72 26.64 27.93 15.82
C ASN A 72 26.11 26.83 16.77
N ILE A 73 25.31 25.89 16.25
CA ILE A 73 24.79 24.76 17.03
C ILE A 73 25.77 23.60 16.90
N ASN A 74 26.47 23.26 17.99
CA ASN A 74 27.48 22.20 17.97
C ASN A 74 26.94 20.80 18.27
N THR A 75 25.77 20.70 18.91
CA THR A 75 25.12 19.42 19.21
C THR A 75 23.64 19.42 18.87
N VAL A 76 23.19 18.35 18.23
CA VAL A 76 21.83 18.15 17.75
C VAL A 76 21.17 17.01 18.53
N PRO A 77 20.01 17.24 19.17
CA PRO A 77 19.27 16.18 19.84
C PRO A 77 18.61 15.22 18.84
N ILE A 78 18.37 13.98 19.25
CA ILE A 78 17.63 13.00 18.44
C ILE A 78 16.20 13.49 18.18
N THR A 79 15.51 13.91 19.24
CA THR A 79 14.14 14.42 19.24
C THR A 79 14.05 15.78 19.92
N GLY A 80 13.14 16.64 19.47
CA GLY A 80 12.87 17.94 20.09
C GLY A 80 12.06 18.85 19.18
N ASP A 81 11.39 19.84 19.75
CA ASP A 81 10.42 20.69 19.06
C ASP A 81 11.09 21.67 18.07
N ASP A 82 12.29 22.15 18.38
CA ASP A 82 13.03 23.11 17.54
C ASP A 82 13.90 22.41 16.47
N TYR A 83 15.15 22.15 16.82
CA TYR A 83 16.16 21.59 15.92
C TYR A 83 16.56 20.20 16.41
N SER A 84 16.18 19.18 15.66
CA SER A 84 16.47 17.78 15.97
C SER A 84 16.77 16.97 14.71
N ILE A 85 17.41 15.82 14.89
CA ILE A 85 17.62 14.84 13.81
C ILE A 85 16.24 14.38 13.28
N ALA A 86 15.26 14.20 14.16
CA ALA A 86 13.88 13.87 13.79
C ALA A 86 13.27 14.90 12.82
N ASN A 87 13.35 16.20 13.13
CA ASN A 87 12.80 17.25 12.28
C ASN A 87 13.51 17.32 10.92
N GLY A 88 14.84 17.21 10.91
CA GLY A 88 15.63 17.15 9.68
C GLY A 88 15.27 15.96 8.81
N ALA A 89 15.19 14.76 9.40
CA ALA A 89 14.83 13.53 8.72
C ALA A 89 13.40 13.57 8.17
N LEU A 90 12.44 14.11 8.93
CA LEU A 90 11.05 14.26 8.49
C LEU A 90 10.95 15.20 7.29
N ILE A 91 11.46 16.42 7.39
CA ILE A 91 11.31 17.43 6.33
C ILE A 91 12.11 17.01 5.09
N LEU A 92 13.41 16.76 5.24
CA LEU A 92 14.29 16.46 4.10
C LEU A 92 13.97 15.08 3.51
N GLY A 93 13.68 14.09 4.36
CA GLY A 93 13.36 12.73 3.94
C GLY A 93 12.02 12.63 3.20
N VAL A 94 10.95 13.28 3.70
CA VAL A 94 9.65 13.29 3.01
C VAL A 94 9.76 14.03 1.68
N CYS A 95 10.35 15.23 1.66
CA CYS A 95 10.52 16.00 0.42
C CYS A 95 11.36 15.24 -0.62
N SER A 96 12.52 14.73 -0.22
CA SER A 96 13.41 13.98 -1.11
C SER A 96 12.76 12.69 -1.60
N GLY A 97 12.15 11.91 -0.70
CA GLY A 97 11.50 10.66 -1.04
C GLY A 97 10.35 10.83 -2.04
N ILE A 98 9.49 11.85 -1.82
CA ILE A 98 8.41 12.20 -2.75
C ILE A 98 8.98 12.58 -4.13
N LEU A 99 10.01 13.42 -4.17
CA LEU A 99 10.64 13.82 -5.42
C LEU A 99 11.28 12.64 -6.14
N SER A 100 12.00 11.78 -5.44
CA SER A 100 12.59 10.57 -5.99
C SER A 100 11.54 9.62 -6.57
N PHE A 101 10.42 9.41 -5.87
CA PHE A 101 9.30 8.62 -6.39
C PHE A 101 8.67 9.26 -7.62
N LEU A 102 8.33 10.55 -7.57
CA LEU A 102 7.69 11.28 -8.67
C LEU A 102 8.55 11.29 -9.93
N ILE A 103 9.83 11.65 -9.80
CA ILE A 103 10.77 11.70 -10.93
C ILE A 103 10.88 10.30 -11.55
N THR A 104 11.09 9.27 -10.75
CA THR A 104 11.20 7.88 -11.24
C THR A 104 9.92 7.42 -11.94
N PHE A 105 8.76 7.69 -11.34
CA PHE A 105 7.46 7.33 -11.91
C PHE A 105 7.21 8.06 -13.23
N ILE A 106 7.44 9.37 -13.29
CA ILE A 106 7.21 10.19 -14.49
C ILE A 106 8.14 9.76 -15.62
N ILE A 107 9.43 9.56 -15.35
CA ILE A 107 10.40 9.11 -16.36
C ILE A 107 10.02 7.75 -16.93
N THR A 108 9.73 6.77 -16.06
CA THR A 108 9.33 5.42 -16.50
C THR A 108 8.03 5.46 -17.30
N LYS A 109 7.07 6.30 -16.89
CA LYS A 109 5.79 6.49 -17.57
C LYS A 109 5.95 7.08 -18.97
N ILE A 110 6.75 8.14 -19.10
CA ILE A 110 7.00 8.83 -20.38
C ILE A 110 7.76 7.92 -21.35
N LEU A 111 8.78 7.19 -20.84
CA LEU A 111 9.54 6.24 -21.64
C LEU A 111 8.74 4.98 -22.01
N GLY A 112 7.53 4.80 -21.45
CA GLY A 112 6.70 3.62 -21.65
C GLY A 112 7.32 2.32 -21.11
N LYS A 113 8.24 2.43 -20.15
CA LYS A 113 8.99 1.32 -19.55
C LYS A 113 8.50 1.03 -18.14
N GLY A 114 8.51 -0.24 -17.76
CA GLY A 114 8.21 -0.68 -16.40
C GLY A 114 6.73 -0.60 -16.02
N PRO A 115 6.42 -0.84 -14.74
CA PRO A 115 5.04 -1.06 -14.30
C PRO A 115 4.15 0.20 -14.33
N SER A 116 4.75 1.39 -14.31
CA SER A 116 4.03 2.67 -14.34
C SER A 116 3.18 2.84 -15.62
N LYS A 117 3.53 2.16 -16.71
CA LYS A 117 2.77 2.16 -17.99
C LYS A 117 1.29 1.80 -17.80
N ASP A 118 0.98 0.88 -16.91
CA ASP A 118 -0.39 0.38 -16.74
C ASP A 118 -1.24 1.22 -15.78
N PHE A 119 -0.63 2.15 -15.03
CA PHE A 119 -1.33 3.04 -14.10
C PHE A 119 -1.85 4.31 -14.77
N HIS A 120 -3.03 4.79 -14.40
CA HIS A 120 -3.54 6.06 -14.93
C HIS A 120 -2.85 7.27 -14.28
N TRP A 121 -2.66 8.36 -15.02
CA TRP A 121 -2.09 9.60 -14.48
C TRP A 121 -2.87 10.16 -13.28
N ARG A 122 -4.19 9.91 -13.22
CA ARG A 122 -5.04 10.33 -12.09
C ARG A 122 -4.72 9.65 -10.76
N SER A 123 -4.10 8.46 -10.76
CA SER A 123 -3.75 7.77 -9.50
C SER A 123 -2.43 8.27 -8.92
N LEU A 124 -1.60 8.95 -9.71
CA LEU A 124 -0.28 9.41 -9.29
C LEU A 124 -0.31 10.35 -8.07
N PRO A 125 -1.17 11.39 -8.00
CA PRO A 125 -1.21 12.28 -6.83
C PRO A 125 -1.54 11.51 -5.55
N THR A 126 -2.56 10.65 -5.60
CA THR A 126 -2.96 9.82 -4.46
C THR A 126 -1.85 8.92 -3.97
N ILE A 127 -1.22 8.16 -4.87
CA ILE A 127 -0.14 7.23 -4.49
C ILE A 127 1.05 8.01 -3.93
N THR A 128 1.44 9.10 -4.57
CA THR A 128 2.59 9.92 -4.15
C THR A 128 2.38 10.49 -2.75
N ILE A 129 1.23 11.11 -2.50
CA ILE A 129 0.94 11.72 -1.21
C ILE A 129 0.83 10.63 -0.14
N ALA A 130 0.20 9.49 -0.46
CA ALA A 130 0.14 8.36 0.47
C ALA A 130 1.52 7.84 0.85
N CYS A 131 2.45 7.69 -0.11
CA CYS A 131 3.83 7.30 0.19
C CYS A 131 4.53 8.33 1.09
N GLY A 132 4.35 9.63 0.82
CA GLY A 132 4.87 10.70 1.65
C GLY A 132 4.35 10.66 3.10
N LEU A 133 3.05 10.43 3.26
CA LEU A 133 2.40 10.26 4.57
C LEU A 133 2.89 9.01 5.30
N ILE A 134 3.07 7.89 4.59
CA ILE A 134 3.65 6.67 5.17
C ILE A 134 5.07 6.93 5.68
N ILE A 135 5.91 7.63 4.91
CA ILE A 135 7.25 8.04 5.36
C ILE A 135 7.14 8.92 6.62
N ALA A 136 6.27 9.95 6.58
CA ALA A 136 6.11 10.88 7.69
C ALA A 136 5.67 10.16 8.97
N PHE A 137 4.68 9.27 8.90
CA PHE A 137 4.19 8.51 10.05
C PHE A 137 5.22 7.50 10.55
N SER A 138 5.92 6.80 9.64
CA SER A 138 6.94 5.82 10.00
C SER A 138 8.12 6.48 10.71
N LEU A 139 8.64 7.59 10.16
CA LEU A 139 9.71 8.36 10.79
C LEU A 139 9.25 8.95 12.13
N SER A 140 8.04 9.50 12.20
CA SER A 140 7.51 10.05 13.45
C SER A 140 7.40 8.97 14.52
N ALA A 141 6.93 7.76 14.18
CA ALA A 141 6.84 6.64 15.11
C ALA A 141 8.23 6.18 15.60
N ILE A 142 9.19 6.04 14.68
CA ILE A 142 10.56 5.63 15.01
C ILE A 142 11.24 6.66 15.91
N PHE A 143 11.17 7.95 15.57
CA PHE A 143 11.78 8.99 16.37
C PHE A 143 11.07 9.18 17.71
N TRP A 144 9.74 9.03 17.76
CA TRP A 144 9.02 9.00 19.03
C TRP A 144 9.53 7.89 19.94
N LEU A 145 9.73 6.67 19.41
CA LEU A 145 10.31 5.55 20.15
C LEU A 145 11.74 5.85 20.61
N PHE A 146 12.58 6.41 19.74
CA PHE A 146 13.95 6.79 20.09
C PHE A 146 13.99 7.88 21.17
N GLY A 147 13.05 8.82 21.18
CA GLY A 147 12.93 9.82 22.25
C GLY A 147 12.64 9.19 23.62
N GLN A 148 11.94 8.04 23.65
CA GLN A 148 11.71 7.28 24.89
C GLN A 148 12.93 6.45 25.30
N MET A 149 13.63 5.86 24.33
CA MET A 149 14.78 4.96 24.60
C MET A 149 16.08 5.71 24.91
N PHE A 150 16.29 6.85 24.26
CA PHE A 150 17.53 7.63 24.30
C PHE A 150 17.24 9.05 24.81
N LYS A 151 16.68 9.13 26.02
CA LYS A 151 16.28 10.39 26.62
C LYS A 151 17.49 11.34 26.72
N ASP A 152 17.28 12.58 26.28
CA ASP A 152 18.29 13.66 26.26
C ASP A 152 19.55 13.36 25.43
N ALA A 153 19.53 12.33 24.56
CA ALA A 153 20.65 12.03 23.69
C ALA A 153 20.86 13.11 22.62
N ARG A 154 22.11 13.56 22.52
CA ARG A 154 22.57 14.56 21.56
C ARG A 154 23.84 14.07 20.89
N PHE A 155 23.97 14.38 19.60
CA PHE A 155 25.15 14.07 18.81
C PHE A 155 25.82 15.35 18.33
N ASP A 156 27.12 15.30 18.07
CA ASP A 156 27.81 16.38 17.37
C ASP A 156 27.26 16.54 15.94
N ILE A 157 27.51 17.69 15.32
CA ILE A 157 27.00 18.01 13.98
C ILE A 157 27.43 17.03 12.89
N TYR A 158 28.61 16.43 12.99
CA TYR A 158 29.12 15.51 11.96
C TYR A 158 28.40 14.16 12.07
N THR A 159 28.26 13.64 13.28
CA THR A 159 27.49 12.41 13.55
C THR A 159 26.02 12.59 13.19
N ALA A 160 25.40 13.72 13.55
CA ALA A 160 24.02 14.03 13.18
C ALA A 160 23.84 14.11 11.64
N THR A 161 24.79 14.73 10.93
CA THR A 161 24.79 14.81 9.48
C THR A 161 24.92 13.43 8.83
N ALA A 162 25.75 12.54 9.39
CA ALA A 162 25.87 11.17 8.90
C ALA A 162 24.55 10.39 9.05
N PHE A 163 23.83 10.54 10.17
CA PHE A 163 22.50 9.96 10.32
C PHE A 163 21.52 10.48 9.27
N ILE A 164 21.48 11.79 9.04
CA ILE A 164 20.63 12.40 8.01
C ILE A 164 20.95 11.84 6.62
N PHE A 165 22.23 11.74 6.25
CA PHE A 165 22.65 11.15 4.99
C PHE A 165 22.13 9.72 4.82
N VAL A 166 22.33 8.85 5.82
CA VAL A 166 21.92 7.44 5.76
C VAL A 166 20.38 7.32 5.65
N ILE A 167 19.65 8.10 6.44
CA ILE A 167 18.18 8.09 6.43
C ILE A 167 17.65 8.53 5.06
N ILE A 168 18.15 9.64 4.51
CA ILE A 168 17.70 10.15 3.21
C ILE A 168 18.07 9.16 2.08
N ALA A 169 19.28 8.57 2.12
CA ALA A 169 19.72 7.58 1.14
C ALA A 169 18.81 6.35 1.14
N ALA A 170 18.47 5.84 2.32
CA ALA A 170 17.55 4.71 2.48
C ALA A 170 16.15 5.05 1.97
N ILE A 171 15.59 6.20 2.34
CA ILE A 171 14.27 6.65 1.88
C ILE A 171 14.25 6.79 0.36
N ASN A 172 15.24 7.45 -0.22
CA ASN A 172 15.32 7.64 -1.67
C ASN A 172 15.41 6.29 -2.39
N TYR A 173 16.25 5.35 -1.90
CA TYR A 173 16.33 4.01 -2.46
C TYR A 173 14.98 3.28 -2.42
N ILE A 174 14.31 3.27 -1.25
CA ILE A 174 13.00 2.63 -1.08
C ILE A 174 11.97 3.24 -2.04
N MET A 175 11.95 4.57 -2.16
CA MET A 175 10.99 5.29 -2.99
C MET A 175 11.23 5.11 -4.50
N ILE A 176 12.49 5.05 -4.93
CA ILE A 176 12.84 4.69 -6.31
C ILE A 176 12.42 3.24 -6.58
N ASN A 177 12.76 2.31 -5.68
CA ASN A 177 12.39 0.91 -5.83
C ASN A 177 10.87 0.73 -5.88
N LEU A 178 10.13 1.45 -5.05
CA LEU A 178 8.67 1.44 -5.03
C LEU A 178 8.09 1.90 -6.38
N ALA A 179 8.64 2.96 -6.97
CA ALA A 179 8.22 3.42 -8.29
C ALA A 179 8.52 2.40 -9.41
N LEU A 180 9.64 1.69 -9.31
CA LEU A 180 10.07 0.67 -10.30
C LEU A 180 9.35 -0.67 -10.16
N THR A 181 8.74 -0.95 -9.01
CA THR A 181 8.08 -2.24 -8.70
C THR A 181 6.57 -2.10 -8.49
N LEU A 182 6.00 -0.94 -8.84
CA LEU A 182 4.60 -0.63 -8.60
C LEU A 182 3.65 -1.67 -9.23
N SER A 183 2.75 -2.22 -8.43
CA SER A 183 1.76 -3.21 -8.86
C SER A 183 0.51 -3.06 -8.01
N SER A 184 -0.57 -3.76 -8.36
CA SER A 184 -1.78 -3.83 -7.52
C SER A 184 -1.46 -4.33 -6.11
N GLY A 185 -0.58 -5.32 -5.97
CA GLY A 185 -0.17 -5.87 -4.68
C GLY A 185 0.61 -4.86 -3.85
N VAL A 186 1.48 -4.08 -4.50
CA VAL A 186 2.16 -2.95 -3.84
C VAL A 186 1.16 -1.91 -3.35
N ILE A 187 0.14 -1.54 -4.14
CA ILE A 187 -0.89 -0.60 -3.68
C ILE A 187 -1.70 -1.19 -2.52
N THR A 188 -2.03 -2.48 -2.56
CA THR A 188 -2.69 -3.18 -1.46
C THR A 188 -1.85 -3.15 -0.18
N ASN A 189 -0.52 -3.32 -0.31
CA ASN A 189 0.41 -3.18 0.80
C ASN A 189 0.47 -1.74 1.32
N LEU A 190 0.53 -0.73 0.44
CA LEU A 190 0.49 0.68 0.84
C LEU A 190 -0.81 1.02 1.59
N LEU A 191 -1.94 0.51 1.11
CA LEU A 191 -3.24 0.65 1.76
C LEU A 191 -3.24 0.01 3.16
N THR A 192 -2.64 -1.19 3.29
CA THR A 192 -2.51 -1.90 4.58
C THR A 192 -1.57 -1.16 5.55
N ILE A 193 -0.43 -0.68 5.07
CA ILE A 193 0.53 0.09 5.88
C ILE A 193 -0.08 1.42 6.31
N MET A 194 -0.78 2.11 5.40
CA MET A 194 -1.45 3.38 5.68
C MET A 194 -2.44 3.21 6.82
N ILE A 195 -3.39 2.29 6.69
CA ILE A 195 -4.48 2.16 7.66
C ILE A 195 -4.01 1.63 9.01
N ILE A 196 -3.21 0.55 9.04
CA ILE A 196 -2.74 -0.06 10.28
C ILE A 196 -1.70 0.86 10.93
N GLY A 197 -0.72 1.32 10.16
CA GLY A 197 0.35 2.19 10.66
C GLY A 197 -0.18 3.52 11.14
N GLY A 198 -1.05 4.18 10.38
CA GLY A 198 -1.65 5.45 10.75
C GLY A 198 -2.59 5.37 11.96
N MET A 199 -3.39 4.30 12.06
CA MET A 199 -4.23 4.06 13.23
C MET A 199 -3.40 3.77 14.49
N LEU A 200 -2.44 2.84 14.41
CA LEU A 200 -1.56 2.54 15.54
C LEU A 200 -0.76 3.77 15.98
N PHE A 201 -0.23 4.53 15.03
CA PHE A 201 0.46 5.78 15.34
C PHE A 201 -0.45 6.77 16.07
N SER A 202 -1.68 6.93 15.61
CA SER A 202 -2.68 7.81 16.24
C SER A 202 -3.04 7.38 17.66
N MET A 203 -3.08 6.07 17.92
CA MET A 203 -3.31 5.51 19.26
C MET A 203 -2.11 5.71 20.19
N LEU A 204 -0.90 5.38 19.71
CA LEU A 204 0.35 5.43 20.48
C LEU A 204 0.73 6.85 20.89
N THR A 205 0.49 7.81 20.01
CA THR A 205 0.82 9.22 20.23
C THR A 205 -0.31 10.02 20.87
N ASN A 206 -1.43 9.37 21.20
CA ASN A 206 -2.54 10.02 21.87
C ASN A 206 -2.19 10.37 23.32
N SER A 207 -2.43 11.63 23.70
CA SER A 207 -2.18 12.15 25.05
C SER A 207 -3.29 11.84 26.07
N LYS A 208 -4.49 11.46 25.63
CA LYS A 208 -5.66 11.19 26.50
C LYS A 208 -5.78 9.72 26.88
N ARG A 209 -5.54 9.38 28.15
CA ARG A 209 -5.52 7.99 28.64
C ARG A 209 -6.82 7.19 28.50
N ASP A 210 -7.98 7.85 28.43
CA ASP A 210 -9.31 7.21 28.42
C ASP A 210 -10.07 7.37 27.10
N TRP A 211 -9.38 7.67 25.98
CA TRP A 211 -10.03 7.83 24.67
C TRP A 211 -10.89 6.61 24.29
N TRP A 212 -10.43 5.41 24.65
CA TRP A 212 -11.05 4.12 24.37
C TRP A 212 -12.39 3.90 25.09
N ARG A 213 -12.78 4.77 26.03
CA ARG A 213 -14.10 4.70 26.68
C ARG A 213 -15.21 5.36 25.87
N TYR A 214 -14.86 6.19 24.88
CA TYR A 214 -15.83 6.93 24.08
C TYR A 214 -16.22 6.16 22.82
N ASN A 215 -15.30 6.11 21.86
CA ASN A 215 -15.40 5.37 20.62
C ASN A 215 -14.03 5.40 19.91
N PHE A 216 -13.85 4.51 18.96
CA PHE A 216 -12.69 4.43 18.09
C PHE A 216 -12.49 5.72 17.27
N SER A 217 -13.58 6.26 16.72
CA SER A 217 -13.57 7.54 15.98
C SER A 217 -13.23 8.76 16.82
N PHE A 218 -13.11 8.63 18.15
CA PHE A 218 -12.68 9.70 19.05
C PHE A 218 -11.29 10.20 18.66
N LEU A 219 -10.45 9.30 18.17
CA LEU A 219 -9.11 9.59 17.68
C LEU A 219 -9.13 10.67 16.59
N GLY A 220 -10.19 10.80 15.81
CA GLY A 220 -10.35 11.84 14.78
C GLY A 220 -10.92 13.16 15.27
N THR A 221 -11.41 13.26 16.50
CA THR A 221 -12.15 14.46 16.97
C THR A 221 -11.21 15.62 17.32
N ALA A 222 -11.70 16.86 17.21
CA ALA A 222 -10.96 18.08 17.54
C ALA A 222 -10.50 18.12 19.02
N LYS A 223 -11.08 17.26 19.87
CA LYS A 223 -10.67 17.07 21.27
C LYS A 223 -9.39 16.23 21.42
N ASN A 224 -8.83 15.71 20.32
CA ASN A 224 -7.61 14.90 20.29
C ASN A 224 -6.48 15.65 19.57
N SER A 225 -5.28 15.66 20.17
CA SER A 225 -4.08 16.28 19.59
C SER A 225 -3.56 15.56 18.35
N THR A 226 -3.94 14.29 18.16
CA THR A 226 -3.55 13.45 17.01
C THR A 226 -4.67 13.23 15.99
N SER A 227 -5.69 14.11 16.01
CA SER A 227 -6.86 14.02 15.13
C SER A 227 -6.54 14.09 13.65
N LEU A 228 -5.57 14.93 13.29
CA LEU A 228 -5.15 15.07 11.91
C LEU A 228 -4.61 13.75 11.34
N GLN A 229 -3.76 13.05 12.09
CA GLN A 229 -3.13 11.81 11.64
C GLN A 229 -4.17 10.71 11.41
N PHE A 230 -5.12 10.55 12.34
CA PHE A 230 -6.20 9.57 12.19
C PHE A 230 -7.07 9.87 10.96
N ASN A 231 -7.50 11.12 10.80
CA ASN A 231 -8.39 11.53 9.72
C ASN A 231 -7.72 11.44 8.34
N ILE A 232 -6.47 11.92 8.22
CA ILE A 232 -5.69 11.81 6.98
C ILE A 232 -5.45 10.35 6.60
N THR A 233 -5.21 9.48 7.59
CA THR A 233 -5.06 8.04 7.37
C THR A 233 -6.29 7.45 6.70
N LEU A 234 -7.49 7.76 7.21
CA LEU A 234 -8.75 7.29 6.63
C LEU A 234 -8.97 7.85 5.21
N ILE A 235 -8.74 9.15 5.02
CA ILE A 235 -8.87 9.82 3.72
C ILE A 235 -7.99 9.12 2.67
N PHE A 236 -6.70 8.97 2.95
CA PHE A 236 -5.77 8.38 1.99
C PHE A 236 -5.94 6.86 1.84
N THR A 237 -6.44 6.16 2.86
CA THR A 237 -6.83 4.75 2.71
C THR A 237 -7.97 4.61 1.70
N GLY A 238 -9.02 5.43 1.81
CA GLY A 238 -10.12 5.45 0.84
C GLY A 238 -9.66 5.85 -0.56
N LEU A 239 -8.80 6.87 -0.69
CA LEU A 239 -8.27 7.28 -2.00
C LEU A 239 -7.37 6.20 -2.64
N LEU A 240 -6.50 5.55 -1.85
CA LEU A 240 -5.69 4.42 -2.33
C LEU A 240 -6.58 3.26 -2.77
N MET A 241 -7.66 2.99 -2.02
CA MET A 241 -8.63 1.96 -2.39
C MET A 241 -9.31 2.29 -3.73
N ILE A 242 -9.71 3.55 -3.96
CA ILE A 242 -10.25 3.98 -5.26
C ILE A 242 -9.22 3.76 -6.38
N ALA A 243 -7.96 4.14 -6.15
CA ALA A 243 -6.89 3.95 -7.13
C ALA A 243 -6.65 2.46 -7.46
N LEU A 244 -6.69 1.59 -6.45
CA LEU A 244 -6.56 0.14 -6.61
C LEU A 244 -7.75 -0.44 -7.38
N VAL A 245 -8.97 -0.10 -6.98
CA VAL A 245 -10.20 -0.55 -7.65
C VAL A 245 -10.21 -0.09 -9.10
N ASP A 246 -9.80 1.13 -9.39
CA ASP A 246 -9.71 1.62 -10.77
C ASP A 246 -8.76 0.76 -11.62
N TYR A 247 -7.54 0.50 -11.11
CA TYR A 247 -6.57 -0.36 -11.78
C TYR A 247 -7.06 -1.80 -11.96
N LEU A 248 -7.58 -2.42 -10.90
CA LEU A 248 -8.05 -3.80 -10.92
C LEU A 248 -9.21 -3.99 -11.89
N PHE A 249 -10.17 -3.05 -11.91
CA PHE A 249 -11.36 -3.20 -12.73
C PHE A 249 -11.12 -2.93 -14.21
N VAL A 250 -10.17 -2.06 -14.58
CA VAL A 250 -9.74 -1.92 -15.97
C VAL A 250 -9.13 -3.23 -16.49
N ASN A 251 -8.36 -3.94 -15.66
CA ASN A 251 -7.69 -5.16 -16.06
C ASN A 251 -8.60 -6.40 -16.03
N ILE A 252 -9.39 -6.59 -14.97
CA ILE A 252 -10.33 -7.72 -14.86
C ILE A 252 -11.40 -7.66 -15.95
N GLN A 253 -11.81 -6.43 -16.35
CA GLN A 253 -12.82 -6.26 -17.37
C GLN A 253 -12.40 -6.87 -18.68
N ARG A 254 -11.12 -6.87 -19.06
CA ARG A 254 -10.65 -7.49 -20.31
C ARG A 254 -11.16 -8.93 -20.52
N ARG A 255 -11.34 -9.70 -19.44
CA ARG A 255 -11.84 -11.09 -19.46
C ARG A 255 -13.28 -11.21 -18.96
N TYR A 256 -13.61 -10.57 -17.84
CA TYR A 256 -14.93 -10.66 -17.22
C TYR A 256 -15.68 -9.35 -17.43
N HIS A 257 -16.75 -9.40 -18.22
CA HIS A 257 -17.55 -8.22 -18.55
C HIS A 257 -18.97 -8.34 -17.99
N GLY A 258 -19.68 -7.21 -17.96
CA GLY A 258 -21.11 -7.15 -17.65
C GLY A 258 -21.45 -6.57 -16.28
N TYR A 259 -22.74 -6.59 -15.95
CA TYR A 259 -23.29 -5.89 -14.79
C TYR A 259 -22.70 -6.39 -13.46
N LYS A 260 -22.38 -7.68 -13.35
CA LYS A 260 -21.82 -8.29 -12.13
C LYS A 260 -20.53 -7.61 -11.68
N ILE A 261 -19.61 -7.40 -12.62
CA ILE A 261 -18.34 -6.72 -12.37
C ILE A 261 -18.57 -5.24 -12.04
N GLN A 262 -19.53 -4.58 -12.68
CA GLN A 262 -19.85 -3.19 -12.37
C GLN A 262 -20.46 -3.05 -10.97
N VAL A 263 -21.32 -3.96 -10.54
CA VAL A 263 -21.85 -3.99 -9.17
C VAL A 263 -20.72 -4.13 -8.16
N LEU A 264 -19.80 -5.08 -8.36
CA LEU A 264 -18.65 -5.26 -7.48
C LEU A 264 -17.76 -4.00 -7.44
N ARG A 265 -17.50 -3.37 -8.61
CA ARG A 265 -16.74 -2.12 -8.72
C ARG A 265 -17.37 -1.01 -7.89
N TRP A 266 -18.67 -0.77 -8.09
CA TRP A 266 -19.37 0.34 -7.45
C TRP A 266 -19.49 0.13 -5.95
N LEU A 267 -19.75 -1.09 -5.48
CA LEU A 267 -19.78 -1.36 -4.04
C LEU A 267 -18.42 -1.09 -3.39
N LEU A 268 -17.31 -1.49 -4.03
CA LEU A 268 -15.97 -1.19 -3.55
C LEU A 268 -15.65 0.31 -3.57
N ILE A 269 -16.05 1.04 -4.62
CA ILE A 269 -15.89 2.50 -4.68
C ILE A 269 -16.70 3.18 -3.58
N MET A 270 -17.95 2.77 -3.36
CA MET A 270 -18.79 3.35 -2.30
C MET A 270 -18.22 3.06 -0.91
N LEU A 271 -17.67 1.86 -0.68
CA LEU A 271 -16.96 1.53 0.55
C LEU A 271 -15.77 2.46 0.77
N ALA A 272 -14.95 2.66 -0.27
CA ALA A 272 -13.79 3.54 -0.24
C ALA A 272 -14.17 5.01 0.04
N ILE A 273 -15.27 5.49 -0.56
CA ILE A 273 -15.83 6.81 -0.30
C ILE A 273 -16.27 6.93 1.15
N CYS A 274 -16.94 5.92 1.71
CA CYS A 274 -17.35 5.93 3.12
C CYS A 274 -16.12 6.02 4.04
N ILE A 275 -15.08 5.21 3.81
CA ILE A 275 -13.83 5.24 4.58
C ILE A 275 -13.21 6.64 4.55
N ALA A 276 -13.04 7.23 3.37
CA ALA A 276 -12.48 8.58 3.25
C ALA A 276 -13.37 9.63 3.92
N SER A 277 -14.69 9.50 3.80
CA SER A 277 -15.67 10.45 4.34
C SER A 277 -15.69 10.45 5.87
N ILE A 278 -15.46 9.30 6.53
CA ILE A 278 -15.31 9.22 7.99
C ILE A 278 -14.13 10.08 8.48
N GLY A 279 -13.04 10.12 7.71
CA GLY A 279 -11.90 11.01 7.98
C GLY A 279 -12.19 12.48 7.66
N LEU A 280 -12.95 12.78 6.60
CA LEU A 280 -13.33 14.15 6.24
C LEU A 280 -14.33 14.79 7.21
N PHE A 281 -15.20 13.98 7.79
CA PHE A 281 -16.24 14.42 8.74
C PHE A 281 -16.02 13.71 10.07
N PRO A 282 -15.05 14.16 10.90
CA PRO A 282 -14.78 13.52 12.17
C PRO A 282 -15.97 13.63 13.13
N ASN A 283 -16.00 12.79 14.16
CA ASN A 283 -17.11 12.70 15.10
C ASN A 283 -17.19 13.88 16.10
N ASN A 284 -17.06 15.11 15.59
CA ASN A 284 -17.26 16.35 16.33
C ASN A 284 -18.76 16.65 16.45
N PRO A 285 -19.20 17.44 17.45
CA PRO A 285 -20.62 17.74 17.65
C PRO A 285 -21.35 18.25 16.40
N GLU A 286 -20.66 19.05 15.58
CA GLU A 286 -21.17 19.65 14.34
C GLU A 286 -21.47 18.61 13.25
N PHE A 287 -20.66 17.55 13.19
CA PHE A 287 -20.74 16.50 12.15
C PHE A 287 -21.25 15.16 12.69
N HIS A 288 -21.61 15.07 13.97
CA HIS A 288 -21.93 13.80 14.65
C HIS A 288 -22.95 12.96 13.87
N VAL A 289 -24.07 13.57 13.46
CA VAL A 289 -25.13 12.87 12.71
C VAL A 289 -24.62 12.41 11.33
N LEU A 290 -23.85 13.26 10.63
CA LEU A 290 -23.31 12.92 9.31
C LEU A 290 -22.30 11.78 9.42
N HIS A 291 -21.38 11.86 10.37
CA HIS A 291 -20.39 10.82 10.66
C HIS A 291 -21.07 9.48 10.96
N ASP A 292 -22.05 9.46 11.87
CA ASP A 292 -22.77 8.25 12.25
C ASP A 292 -23.51 7.62 11.05
N ARG A 293 -24.12 8.45 10.19
CA ARG A 293 -24.78 7.98 8.96
C ARG A 293 -23.79 7.38 7.96
N ILE A 294 -22.63 8.00 7.77
CA ILE A 294 -21.58 7.47 6.89
C ILE A 294 -21.07 6.13 7.44
N SER A 295 -20.80 6.04 8.74
CA SER A 295 -20.35 4.81 9.41
C SER A 295 -21.39 3.69 9.29
N MET A 296 -22.69 3.98 9.42
CA MET A 296 -23.75 2.99 9.16
C MET A 296 -23.76 2.51 7.71
N TRP A 297 -23.63 3.41 6.73
CA TRP A 297 -23.56 3.03 5.32
C TRP A 297 -22.34 2.18 4.99
N LEU A 298 -21.18 2.47 5.61
CA LEU A 298 -19.98 1.64 5.49
C LEU A 298 -20.29 0.18 5.86
N VAL A 299 -20.92 -0.04 7.01
CA VAL A 299 -21.30 -1.38 7.51
C VAL A 299 -22.32 -2.04 6.58
N TYR A 300 -23.35 -1.31 6.15
CA TYR A 300 -24.37 -1.87 5.24
C TYR A 300 -23.76 -2.28 3.89
N ILE A 301 -22.93 -1.44 3.29
CA ILE A 301 -22.26 -1.76 2.03
C ILE A 301 -21.35 -2.98 2.21
N MET A 302 -20.62 -3.06 3.32
CA MET A 302 -19.77 -4.21 3.65
C MET A 302 -20.57 -5.52 3.72
N LEU A 303 -21.67 -5.53 4.47
CA LEU A 303 -22.55 -6.72 4.59
C LEU A 303 -23.20 -7.08 3.25
N ILE A 304 -23.69 -6.08 2.49
CA ILE A 304 -24.21 -6.29 1.14
C ILE A 304 -23.13 -6.96 0.28
N LEU A 305 -21.91 -6.44 0.28
CA LEU A 305 -20.78 -6.96 -0.50
C LEU A 305 -20.49 -8.42 -0.15
N ILE A 306 -20.45 -8.77 1.14
CA ILE A 306 -20.27 -10.15 1.62
C ILE A 306 -21.39 -11.05 1.08
N VAL A 307 -22.65 -10.63 1.21
CA VAL A 307 -23.81 -11.42 0.77
C VAL A 307 -23.77 -11.63 -0.74
N VAL A 308 -23.53 -10.56 -1.51
CA VAL A 308 -23.62 -10.63 -2.97
C VAL A 308 -22.43 -11.29 -3.65
N ILE A 309 -21.32 -11.51 -2.91
CA ILE A 309 -20.04 -11.91 -3.50
C ILE A 309 -20.12 -13.17 -4.37
N ARG A 310 -20.97 -14.13 -3.99
CA ARG A 310 -21.24 -15.37 -4.73
C ARG A 310 -21.73 -15.11 -6.15
N TRP A 311 -22.44 -14.02 -6.38
CA TRP A 311 -23.02 -13.70 -7.69
C TRP A 311 -22.16 -12.75 -8.51
N VAL A 312 -21.41 -11.86 -7.85
CA VAL A 312 -20.68 -10.77 -8.53
C VAL A 312 -19.21 -11.07 -8.79
N LEU A 313 -18.56 -11.89 -7.95
CA LEU A 313 -17.15 -12.27 -8.12
C LEU A 313 -17.02 -13.48 -9.06
N PRO A 314 -16.28 -13.37 -10.18
CA PRO A 314 -16.03 -14.50 -11.07
C PRO A 314 -15.17 -15.58 -10.41
N GLU A 315 -15.37 -16.84 -10.82
CA GLU A 315 -14.54 -17.98 -10.41
C GLU A 315 -14.33 -18.10 -8.89
N VAL A 316 -15.30 -17.65 -8.11
CA VAL A 316 -15.22 -17.64 -6.65
C VAL A 316 -15.07 -19.06 -6.09
N THR A 317 -14.07 -19.25 -5.22
CA THR A 317 -13.80 -20.56 -4.62
C THR A 317 -14.75 -20.82 -3.44
N LYS A 318 -15.05 -22.11 -3.18
CA LYS A 318 -15.85 -22.51 -2.02
C LYS A 318 -15.21 -22.07 -0.70
N GLN A 319 -13.88 -22.16 -0.60
CA GLN A 319 -13.13 -21.73 0.59
C GLN A 319 -13.33 -20.24 0.86
N PHE A 320 -13.22 -19.40 -0.16
CA PHE A 320 -13.43 -17.96 0.00
C PHE A 320 -14.87 -17.62 0.40
N LEU A 321 -15.88 -18.34 -0.12
CA LEU A 321 -17.27 -18.16 0.30
C LEU A 321 -17.49 -18.53 1.77
N VAL A 322 -16.91 -19.64 2.23
CA VAL A 322 -16.99 -20.06 3.65
C VAL A 322 -16.39 -18.98 4.55
N ILE A 323 -15.19 -18.49 4.21
CA ILE A 323 -14.55 -17.40 4.98
C ILE A 323 -15.42 -16.15 4.98
N SER A 324 -15.95 -15.75 3.81
CA SER A 324 -16.78 -14.55 3.66
C SER A 324 -18.03 -14.59 4.55
N TYR A 325 -18.79 -15.70 4.50
CA TYR A 325 -19.99 -15.83 5.30
C TYR A 325 -19.71 -16.07 6.77
N THR A 326 -18.57 -16.68 7.12
CA THR A 326 -18.13 -16.79 8.51
C THR A 326 -17.83 -15.42 9.09
N ILE A 327 -17.05 -14.59 8.38
CA ILE A 327 -16.74 -13.22 8.83
C ILE A 327 -18.03 -12.39 8.94
N GLY A 328 -18.90 -12.43 7.93
CA GLY A 328 -20.19 -11.74 7.99
C GLY A 328 -21.09 -12.20 9.14
N ALA A 329 -21.09 -13.50 9.46
CA ALA A 329 -21.83 -14.03 10.59
C ALA A 329 -21.23 -13.56 11.93
N VAL A 330 -19.90 -13.58 12.07
CA VAL A 330 -19.21 -13.09 13.28
C VAL A 330 -19.51 -11.61 13.51
N MET A 331 -19.36 -10.76 12.49
CA MET A 331 -19.72 -9.33 12.56
C MET A 331 -21.19 -9.14 12.98
N SER A 332 -22.11 -9.90 12.38
CA SER A 332 -23.53 -9.84 12.74
C SER A 332 -23.79 -10.25 14.20
N ILE A 333 -23.08 -11.27 14.70
CA ILE A 333 -23.16 -11.70 16.10
C ILE A 333 -22.58 -10.64 17.03
N GLU A 334 -21.42 -10.05 16.69
CA GLU A 334 -20.80 -8.96 17.45
C GLU A 334 -21.75 -7.78 17.58
N TYR A 335 -22.43 -7.39 16.51
CA TYR A 335 -23.46 -6.35 16.54
C TYR A 335 -24.63 -6.70 17.48
N ILE A 336 -25.14 -7.94 17.43
CA ILE A 336 -26.22 -8.39 18.31
C ILE A 336 -25.77 -8.37 19.77
N VAL A 337 -24.58 -8.88 20.07
CA VAL A 337 -24.00 -8.88 21.42
C VAL A 337 -23.82 -7.45 21.90
N PHE A 338 -23.28 -6.56 21.08
CA PHE A 338 -23.11 -5.14 21.42
C PHE A 338 -24.46 -4.44 21.68
N LYS A 339 -25.51 -4.75 20.92
CA LYS A 339 -26.83 -4.11 21.06
C LYS A 339 -27.68 -4.67 22.21
N LEU A 340 -27.62 -5.97 22.46
CA LEU A 340 -28.48 -6.65 23.43
C LEU A 340 -27.82 -6.83 24.80
N THR A 341 -26.50 -6.66 24.89
CA THR A 341 -25.74 -6.87 26.12
C THR A 341 -24.83 -5.69 26.41
N ASN A 342 -24.38 -5.56 27.67
CA ASN A 342 -23.37 -4.58 28.07
C ASN A 342 -21.94 -5.15 28.03
N TYR A 343 -21.72 -6.27 27.32
CA TYR A 343 -20.44 -6.97 27.33
C TYR A 343 -19.36 -6.25 26.51
N LEU A 344 -19.70 -5.83 25.28
CA LEU A 344 -18.77 -5.10 24.42
C LEU A 344 -18.89 -3.59 24.67
N SER A 345 -17.77 -2.93 24.96
CA SER A 345 -17.70 -1.47 24.83
C SER A 345 -17.83 -1.07 23.36
N LEU A 346 -18.32 0.14 23.09
CA LEU A 346 -18.44 0.66 21.72
C LEU A 346 -17.10 0.61 20.96
N THR A 347 -16.01 1.02 21.61
CA THR A 347 -14.66 0.97 21.01
C THR A 347 -14.21 -0.46 20.69
N ALA A 348 -14.49 -1.43 21.58
CA ALA A 348 -14.13 -2.82 21.33
C ALA A 348 -14.90 -3.39 20.13
N PHE A 349 -16.21 -3.12 20.08
CA PHE A 349 -17.04 -3.47 18.93
C PHE A 349 -16.51 -2.85 17.63
N GLU A 350 -16.23 -1.54 17.62
CA GLU A 350 -15.71 -0.84 16.44
C GLU A 350 -14.34 -1.36 16.00
N LEU A 351 -13.45 -1.74 16.92
CA LEU A 351 -12.14 -2.34 16.61
C LEU A 351 -12.27 -3.74 15.99
N PHE A 352 -13.17 -4.58 16.50
CA PHE A 352 -13.41 -5.91 15.94
C PHE A 352 -14.02 -5.81 14.54
N GLU A 353 -15.08 -5.02 14.38
CA GLU A 353 -15.73 -4.76 13.09
C GLU A 353 -14.73 -4.21 12.07
N PHE A 354 -13.93 -3.21 12.46
CA PHE A 354 -12.89 -2.67 11.61
C PHE A 354 -11.86 -3.74 11.22
N GLY A 355 -11.33 -4.50 12.18
CA GLY A 355 -10.32 -5.53 11.92
C GLY A 355 -10.83 -6.66 11.03
N LEU A 356 -12.03 -7.18 11.29
CA LEU A 356 -12.66 -8.24 10.52
C LEU A 356 -13.03 -7.78 9.11
N ALA A 357 -13.70 -6.62 9.00
CA ALA A 357 -14.10 -6.08 7.71
C ALA A 357 -12.89 -5.76 6.84
N PHE A 358 -11.87 -5.13 7.41
CA PHE A 358 -10.67 -4.78 6.65
C PHE A 358 -9.88 -6.02 6.22
N SER A 359 -9.76 -7.02 7.10
CA SER A 359 -9.12 -8.31 6.74
C SER A 359 -9.84 -8.99 5.59
N TRP A 360 -11.17 -9.05 5.63
CA TRP A 360 -11.95 -9.60 4.52
C TRP A 360 -11.80 -8.78 3.24
N LEU A 361 -11.78 -7.45 3.35
CA LEU A 361 -11.60 -6.56 2.21
C LEU A 361 -10.25 -6.79 1.51
N LEU A 362 -9.17 -6.96 2.28
CA LEU A 362 -7.85 -7.29 1.73
C LEU A 362 -7.87 -8.65 1.01
N LEU A 363 -8.51 -9.67 1.60
CA LEU A 363 -8.66 -10.98 0.95
C LEU A 363 -9.46 -10.87 -0.36
N LEU A 364 -10.52 -10.07 -0.38
CA LEU A 364 -11.30 -9.82 -1.58
C LEU A 364 -10.45 -9.14 -2.66
N LEU A 365 -9.72 -8.08 -2.31
CA LEU A 365 -8.85 -7.36 -3.25
C LEU A 365 -7.75 -8.27 -3.82
N GLN A 366 -7.16 -9.15 -2.99
CA GLN A 366 -6.20 -10.16 -3.45
C GLN A 366 -6.82 -11.17 -4.42
N ASN A 367 -8.06 -11.62 -4.18
CA ASN A 367 -8.75 -12.51 -5.12
C ASN A 367 -9.01 -11.81 -6.46
N ILE A 368 -9.45 -10.55 -6.45
CA ILE A 368 -9.66 -9.75 -7.66
C ILE A 368 -8.32 -9.52 -8.39
N GLU A 369 -7.25 -9.23 -7.65
CA GLU A 369 -5.90 -9.07 -8.18
C GLU A 369 -5.43 -10.34 -8.90
N ASN A 370 -5.57 -11.51 -8.27
CA ASN A 370 -5.23 -12.77 -8.89
C ASN A 370 -5.99 -12.95 -10.21
N LEU A 371 -7.31 -12.73 -10.21
CA LEU A 371 -8.12 -12.82 -11.43
C LEU A 371 -7.70 -11.82 -12.52
N ALA A 372 -7.27 -10.61 -12.14
CA ALA A 372 -6.78 -9.59 -13.05
C ALA A 372 -5.39 -9.93 -13.63
N GLN A 373 -4.52 -10.58 -12.85
CA GLN A 373 -3.17 -10.97 -13.28
C GLN A 373 -3.15 -12.24 -14.13
N PHE A 374 -3.98 -13.24 -13.79
CA PHE A 374 -4.09 -14.51 -14.53
C PHE A 374 -4.63 -14.36 -15.98
N GLY A 375 -4.82 -13.14 -16.47
CA GLY A 375 -5.25 -12.85 -17.85
C GLY A 375 -4.26 -12.06 -18.70
N GLN A 376 -3.11 -11.61 -18.17
CA GLN A 376 -2.13 -10.93 -19.00
C GLN A 376 -1.32 -11.95 -19.82
N ASN A 377 -1.29 -11.78 -21.15
CA ASN A 377 -0.40 -12.50 -22.05
C ASN A 377 -0.55 -14.04 -22.03
N LEU A 378 -1.77 -14.56 -21.85
CA LEU A 378 -2.03 -15.99 -22.03
C LEU A 378 -2.04 -16.35 -23.52
N PHE A 379 -1.07 -17.15 -23.92
CA PHE A 379 -0.99 -17.71 -25.26
C PHE A 379 -1.27 -19.21 -25.18
N VAL A 380 -2.25 -19.67 -25.95
CA VAL A 380 -2.53 -21.11 -26.06
C VAL A 380 -1.42 -21.73 -26.90
N VAL A 381 -0.55 -22.49 -26.24
CA VAL A 381 0.57 -23.20 -26.87
C VAL A 381 0.37 -24.70 -26.76
N LYS A 382 0.75 -25.44 -27.80
CA LYS A 382 0.70 -26.91 -27.82
C LYS A 382 2.11 -27.45 -27.62
N LEU A 383 2.25 -28.43 -26.73
CA LEU A 383 3.48 -29.20 -26.57
C LEU A 383 3.56 -30.24 -27.69
N LYS A 384 4.62 -30.19 -28.49
CA LYS A 384 4.92 -31.22 -29.50
C LYS A 384 6.09 -32.09 -29.01
N PRO A 385 6.00 -33.43 -29.05
CA PRO A 385 7.15 -34.27 -28.78
C PRO A 385 8.20 -34.05 -29.89
N VAL A 386 9.46 -33.89 -29.51
CA VAL A 386 10.56 -33.86 -30.47
C VAL A 386 10.73 -35.28 -31.01
N LYS A 387 10.51 -35.48 -32.31
CA LYS A 387 10.82 -36.76 -32.95
C LYS A 387 12.33 -36.94 -32.90
N GLU A 388 12.79 -38.05 -32.31
CA GLU A 388 14.18 -38.47 -32.47
C GLU A 388 14.36 -38.84 -33.95
N ASP A 389 15.03 -37.97 -34.71
CA ASP A 389 15.58 -38.38 -36.00
C ASP A 389 16.66 -39.43 -35.70
N THR A 390 16.29 -40.70 -35.82
CA THR A 390 17.25 -41.80 -35.92
C THR A 390 18.04 -41.62 -37.20
N ASN A 391 19.24 -41.06 -37.10
CA ASN A 391 20.33 -41.28 -38.04
C ASN A 391 21.51 -41.90 -37.30
#